data_AF-A0A834R6Y7-F1
#
_entry.id   AF-A0A834R6Y7-F1
#
_cell.length_a   1.000
_cell.length_b   1.000
_cell.length_c   1.000
_cell.angle_alpha   90.00
_cell.angle_beta   90.00
_cell.angle_gamma   90.00
#
_symmetry.space_group_name_H-M   'P 1'
#
loop_
_entity.id
_entity.type
_entity.pdbx_description
1 polymer ?
#
loop_
_entity_poly.entity_id
_entity_poly.type
_entity_poly.pdbx_seq_one_letter_code
_entity_poly.pdbx_strand_id
1 'polypeptide(L)'
;MPTNVSVAEMNKEFWEIRSRIQRIENTSDDDDDLWSDHISALLKYHTVNFIPYLQYVFSTILMHRFHSEICRKSQKNWYFLADCCPNQEDLFEFRNLIFITEIS
;
A
#
# COMPACT_ATOMS: atom_id res chain seq x y z
N MET A 1 1.02 9.26 -14.35
CA MET A 1 -0.46 9.24 -14.36
C MET A 1 -0.91 10.14 -15.48
N PRO A 2 -1.92 9.77 -16.28
CA PRO A 2 -2.44 10.66 -17.30
C PRO A 2 -2.83 11.99 -16.65
N THR A 3 -2.29 13.09 -17.18
CA THR A 3 -2.42 14.44 -16.58
C THR A 3 -3.71 15.14 -17.00
N ASN A 4 -4.60 14.44 -17.70
CA ASN A 4 -5.85 15.00 -18.21
C ASN A 4 -6.87 13.88 -18.42
N VAL A 5 -7.52 13.45 -17.33
CA VAL A 5 -8.68 12.54 -17.38
C VAL A 5 -9.91 13.41 -17.12
N SER A 6 -10.86 13.41 -18.06
CA SER A 6 -12.12 14.13 -17.85
C SER A 6 -12.96 13.42 -16.78
N VAL A 7 -13.86 14.15 -16.12
CA VAL A 7 -14.74 13.57 -15.09
C VAL A 7 -15.57 12.41 -15.67
N ALA A 8 -16.03 12.53 -16.91
CA ALA A 8 -16.80 11.51 -17.61
C ALA A 8 -16.00 10.21 -17.87
N GLU A 9 -14.69 10.31 -18.03
CA GLU A 9 -13.82 9.16 -18.30
C GLU A 9 -13.23 8.54 -17.03
N MET A 10 -13.35 9.21 -15.88
CA MET A 10 -12.65 8.83 -14.65
C MET A 10 -13.01 7.43 -14.13
N ASN A 11 -14.26 7.01 -14.27
CA ASN A 11 -14.69 5.67 -13.83
C ASN A 11 -14.15 4.57 -14.75
N LYS A 12 -14.16 4.80 -16.07
CA LYS A 12 -13.56 3.91 -17.06
C LYS A 12 -12.07 3.74 -16.81
N GLU A 13 -11.33 4.85 -16.70
CA GLU A 13 -9.89 4.86 -16.43
C GLU A 13 -9.54 4.16 -15.11
N PHE A 14 -10.36 4.34 -14.06
CA PHE A 14 -10.19 3.64 -12.80
C PHE A 14 -10.23 2.12 -12.98
N TRP A 15 -11.21 1.59 -13.70
CA TRP A 15 -11.36 0.17 -13.96
C TRP A 15 -10.31 -0.38 -14.92
N GLU A 16 -9.91 0.38 -15.95
CA GLU A 16 -8.81 0.01 -16.86
C GLU A 16 -7.49 -0.18 -16.09
N ILE A 17 -7.18 0.71 -15.14
CA ILE A 17 -5.99 0.57 -14.29
C ILE A 17 -6.09 -0.68 -13.42
N ARG A 18 -7.26 -0.96 -12.82
CA ARG A 18 -7.45 -2.15 -11.97
C ARG A 18 -7.32 -3.44 -12.78
N SER A 19 -7.92 -3.50 -13.96
CA SER A 19 -7.80 -4.66 -14.85
C SER A 19 -6.36 -4.87 -15.28
N ARG A 20 -5.65 -3.80 -15.68
CA ARG A 20 -4.26 -3.90 -16.13
C ARG A 20 -3.28 -4.32 -15.03
N ILE A 21 -3.38 -3.72 -13.84
CA ILE A 21 -2.38 -3.91 -12.75
C ILE A 21 -2.80 -5.05 -11.83
N GLN A 22 -4.06 -5.06 -11.39
CA GLN A 22 -4.56 -5.99 -10.38
C GLN A 22 -5.24 -7.21 -10.99
N ARG A 23 -5.48 -7.24 -12.31
CA ARG A 23 -6.15 -8.34 -13.03
C ARG A 23 -7.54 -8.63 -12.49
N ILE A 24 -8.27 -7.56 -12.17
CA ILE A 24 -9.65 -7.62 -11.67
C ILE A 24 -10.55 -6.75 -12.53
N GLU A 25 -11.74 -7.26 -12.78
CA GLU A 25 -12.74 -6.62 -13.63
C GLU A 25 -13.92 -6.14 -12.78
N ASN A 26 -14.72 -5.28 -13.37
CA ASN A 26 -16.00 -4.92 -12.78
C ASN A 26 -16.99 -6.06 -13.01
N THR A 27 -17.83 -6.36 -12.02
CA THR A 27 -18.80 -7.46 -12.09
C THR A 27 -20.19 -7.02 -12.52
N SER A 28 -20.45 -5.71 -12.58
CA SER A 28 -21.70 -5.18 -13.10
C SER A 28 -21.70 -5.26 -14.61
N ASP A 29 -22.79 -5.77 -15.19
CA ASP A 29 -22.99 -5.85 -16.64
C ASP A 29 -22.75 -4.49 -17.29
N ASP A 30 -22.08 -4.50 -18.45
CA ASP A 30 -21.66 -3.30 -19.20
C ASP A 30 -22.85 -2.43 -19.70
N ASP A 31 -24.09 -2.88 -19.52
CA ASP A 31 -25.32 -2.33 -20.13
C ASP A 31 -26.09 -1.31 -19.26
N ASP A 32 -25.73 -1.11 -17.99
CA ASP A 32 -26.41 -0.13 -17.15
C ASP A 32 -25.67 1.22 -17.15
N ASP A 33 -26.42 2.31 -17.29
CA ASP A 33 -26.01 3.74 -17.19
C ASP A 33 -25.12 4.09 -15.96
N LEU A 34 -24.90 3.14 -15.06
CA LEU A 34 -24.05 3.18 -13.87
C LEU A 34 -22.55 3.38 -14.17
N TRP A 35 -22.06 3.05 -15.37
CA TRP A 35 -20.67 3.35 -15.74
C TRP A 35 -20.40 4.85 -15.88
N SER A 36 -21.42 5.63 -16.27
CA SER A 36 -21.36 7.08 -16.49
C SER A 36 -21.60 7.87 -15.19
N ASP A 37 -22.53 7.41 -14.36
CA ASP A 37 -23.07 8.26 -13.28
C ASP A 37 -22.39 8.05 -11.92
N HIS A 38 -21.46 7.09 -11.83
CA HIS A 38 -20.76 6.76 -10.59
C HIS A 38 -19.25 6.74 -10.76
N ILE A 39 -18.55 7.30 -9.78
CA ILE A 39 -17.09 7.29 -9.72
C ILE A 39 -16.68 6.25 -8.66
N SER A 40 -16.42 5.02 -9.11
CA SER A 40 -16.11 3.88 -8.21
C SER A 40 -14.93 4.15 -7.29
N ALA A 41 -13.98 4.98 -7.70
CA ALA A 41 -12.85 5.40 -6.89
C ALA A 41 -13.26 6.11 -5.58
N LEU A 42 -14.40 6.83 -5.58
CA LEU A 42 -14.91 7.53 -4.40
C LEU A 42 -15.49 6.58 -3.34
N LEU A 43 -15.74 5.31 -3.67
CA LEU A 43 -16.11 4.31 -2.66
C LEU A 43 -14.94 3.92 -1.74
N LYS A 44 -13.72 4.34 -2.08
CA LYS A 44 -12.54 4.13 -1.22
C LYS A 44 -12.33 5.32 -0.29
N TYR A 45 -12.26 5.03 1.02
CA TYR A 45 -12.02 6.00 2.09
C TYR A 45 -10.91 7.03 1.78
N HIS A 46 -9.77 6.56 1.28
CA HIS A 46 -8.62 7.41 0.98
C HIS A 46 -8.91 8.45 -0.11
N THR A 47 -9.73 8.10 -1.10
CA THR A 47 -10.09 9.00 -2.19
C THR A 47 -11.02 10.11 -1.70
N VAL A 48 -12.08 9.78 -0.95
CA VAL A 48 -13.04 10.78 -0.44
C VAL A 48 -12.48 11.68 0.66
N ASN A 49 -11.49 11.21 1.41
CA ASN A 49 -10.83 12.01 2.45
C ASN A 49 -9.53 12.67 1.95
N PHE A 50 -9.21 12.58 0.65
CA PHE A 50 -7.99 13.15 0.07
C PHE A 50 -6.70 12.70 0.79
N ILE A 51 -6.68 11.45 1.28
CA ILE A 51 -5.53 10.88 1.97
C ILE A 51 -4.64 10.17 0.94
N PRO A 52 -3.35 10.51 0.85
CA PRO A 52 -2.46 9.93 -0.14
C PRO A 52 -2.27 8.42 0.06
N TYR A 53 -2.65 7.61 -0.93
CA TYR A 53 -2.56 6.15 -0.83
C TYR A 53 -1.12 5.60 -0.97
N LEU A 54 -0.22 6.37 -1.58
CA LEU A 54 1.16 5.93 -1.86
C LEU A 54 1.95 5.58 -0.59
N GLN A 55 1.58 6.16 0.57
CA GLN A 55 2.18 5.85 1.86
C GLN A 55 2.11 4.36 2.21
N TYR A 56 1.05 3.65 1.82
CA TYR A 56 0.89 2.22 2.11
C TYR A 56 1.84 1.35 1.27
N VAL A 57 2.08 1.75 0.02
CA VAL A 57 3.04 1.07 -0.87
C VAL A 57 4.45 1.19 -0.31
N PHE A 58 4.88 2.42 0.02
CA PHE A 58 6.20 2.65 0.61
C PHE A 58 6.35 1.97 1.97
N SER A 59 5.32 2.05 2.84
CA SER A 59 5.35 1.40 4.14
C SER A 59 5.54 -0.11 4.00
N THR A 60 4.88 -0.74 3.03
CA THR A 60 5.04 -2.19 2.78
C THR A 60 6.47 -2.52 2.36
N ILE A 61 7.07 -1.75 1.44
CA ILE A 61 8.45 -1.96 1.00
C ILE A 61 9.42 -1.80 2.17
N LEU A 62 9.29 -0.70 2.93
CA LEU A 62 10.15 -0.39 4.07
C LEU A 62 10.03 -1.43 5.18
N MET A 63 8.81 -1.88 5.49
CA MET A 63 8.56 -2.91 6.50
C MET A 63 9.34 -4.20 6.19
N HIS A 64 9.33 -4.67 4.94
CA HIS A 64 10.09 -5.86 4.54
C HIS A 64 11.60 -5.65 4.59
N ARG A 65 12.09 -4.45 4.23
CA ARG A 65 13.51 -4.11 4.30
C ARG A 65 14.00 -4.07 5.74
N PHE A 66 13.29 -3.37 6.62
CA PHE A 66 13.63 -3.31 8.04
C PHE A 66 13.57 -4.70 8.68
N HIS A 67 12.52 -5.47 8.41
CA HIS A 67 12.45 -6.85 8.87
C HIS A 67 13.68 -7.65 8.43
N SER A 68 13.98 -7.70 7.12
CA SER A 68 15.11 -8.48 6.60
C SER A 68 16.44 -8.10 7.24
N GLU A 69 16.72 -6.80 7.41
CA GLU A 69 17.97 -6.32 7.99
C GLU A 69 18.08 -6.60 9.49
N ILE A 70 17.01 -6.36 10.26
CA ILE A 70 16.98 -6.65 11.70
C ILE A 70 17.17 -8.15 11.93
N CYS A 71 16.45 -9.01 11.21
CA CYS A 71 16.53 -10.47 11.37
C CYS A 71 17.89 -11.03 10.99
N ARG A 72 18.54 -10.48 9.96
CA ARG A 72 19.91 -10.86 9.58
C ARG A 72 20.91 -10.52 10.67
N LYS A 73 20.76 -9.37 11.34
CA LYS A 73 21.61 -9.00 12.48
C LYS A 73 21.43 -9.94 13.66
N SER A 74 20.20 -10.35 13.93
CA SER A 74 19.88 -11.38 14.94
C SER A 74 20.32 -12.80 14.56
N GLN A 75 20.95 -13.00 13.39
CA GLN A 75 21.30 -14.32 12.83
C GLN A 75 20.09 -15.27 12.75
N LYS A 76 18.89 -14.73 12.52
CA LYS A 76 17.63 -15.47 12.39
C LYS A 76 17.23 -15.67 10.93
N ASN A 77 16.32 -16.60 10.70
CA ASN A 77 15.70 -16.77 9.41
C ASN A 77 14.77 -15.58 9.13
N TRP A 78 15.02 -14.85 8.05
CA TRP A 78 14.23 -13.69 7.63
C TRP A 78 13.13 -14.04 6.62
N TYR A 79 13.13 -15.26 6.07
CA TYR A 79 12.15 -15.68 5.06
C TYR A 79 10.74 -15.85 5.65
N PHE A 80 10.65 -16.20 6.93
CA PHE A 80 9.38 -16.35 7.63
C PHE A 80 9.29 -15.33 8.75
N LEU A 81 8.20 -14.56 8.73
CA LEU A 81 7.91 -13.53 9.73
C LEU A 81 7.90 -14.10 11.17
N ALA A 82 7.47 -15.37 11.34
CA ALA A 82 7.38 -16.04 12.63
C ALA A 82 8.74 -16.47 13.21
N ASP A 83 9.77 -16.63 12.37
CA ASP A 83 11.08 -17.15 12.81
C ASP A 83 12.03 -16.04 13.29
N CYS A 84 11.68 -14.79 13.00
CA CYS A 84 12.44 -13.63 13.42
C CYS A 84 11.80 -12.98 14.65
N CYS A 85 12.33 -13.35 15.81
CA CYS A 85 12.11 -12.64 17.06
C CYS A 85 13.39 -11.87 17.41
N PRO A 86 13.48 -10.57 17.08
CA PRO A 86 14.67 -9.76 17.39
C PRO A 86 14.72 -9.41 18.87
N ASN A 87 15.93 -9.39 19.44
CA ASN A 87 16.16 -8.91 20.78
C ASN A 87 16.14 -7.37 20.81
N GLN A 88 16.09 -6.78 22.00
CA GLN A 88 16.15 -5.31 22.13
C GLN A 88 17.44 -4.71 21.53
N GLU A 89 18.56 -5.42 21.62
CA GLU A 89 19.86 -4.99 21.06
C GLU A 89 19.84 -4.92 19.53
N ASP A 90 19.13 -5.85 18.88
CA ASP A 90 19.01 -5.92 17.42
C ASP A 90 18.22 -4.73 16.85
N LEU A 91 17.43 -4.06 17.69
CA LEU A 91 16.61 -2.91 17.32
C LEU A 91 17.33 -1.57 17.50
N PHE A 92 18.56 -1.54 18.04
CA PHE A 92 19.26 -0.30 18.39
C PHE A 92 19.38 0.68 17.20
N GLU A 93 19.85 0.18 16.06
CA GLU A 93 20.00 1.02 14.87
C GLU A 93 18.67 1.47 14.30
N PHE A 94 17.67 0.58 14.30
CA PHE A 94 16.33 0.91 13.84
C PHE A 94 15.73 2.03 14.71
N ARG A 95 15.86 1.92 16.04
CA ARG A 95 15.44 2.93 17.02
C ARG A 95 16.09 4.29 16.79
N ASN A 96 17.40 4.32 16.54
CA ASN A 96 18.11 5.56 16.21
C ASN A 96 17.61 6.18 14.91
N LEU A 97 17.31 5.35 13.89
CA LEU A 97 16.79 5.81 12.61
C LEU A 97 15.39 6.44 12.72
N ILE A 98 14.56 5.95 13.63
CA ILE A 98 13.20 6.47 13.88
C ILE A 98 13.14 7.44 15.08
N PHE A 99 14.29 7.86 15.61
CA PHE A 99 14.41 8.78 16.74
C PHE A 99 13.65 8.34 18.01
N ILE A 100 13.56 7.03 18.27
CA ILE A 100 13.04 6.48 19.52
C ILE A 100 14.24 6.11 20.40
N THR A 101 14.73 7.06 21.20
CA THR A 101 15.97 6.92 21.99
C THR A 101 15.72 6.60 23.47
N GLU A 102 14.48 6.66 23.96
CA GLU A 102 14.13 6.34 25.35
C GLU A 102 12.96 5.36 25.41
N ILE A 103 13.09 4.32 26.23
CA ILE A 103 11.97 3.49 26.71
C ILE A 103 11.73 3.92 28.15
N SER A 104 10.55 4.48 28.42
CA SER A 104 9.97 4.53 29.76
C SER A 104 9.62 3.14 30.26
#